data_AF-A0A2I2UZS0-F1
#
_entry.id   AF-A0A2I2UZS0-F1
#
_cell.length_a   1.000
_cell.length_b   1.000
_cell.length_c   1.000
_cell.angle_alpha   90.00
_cell.angle_beta   90.00
_cell.angle_gamma   90.00
#
_symmetry.space_group_name_H-M   'P 1'
#
loop_
_entity.id
_entity.type
_entity.pdbx_description
1 polymer ?
#
loop_
_entity_poly.entity_id
_entity_poly.type
_entity_poly.pdbx_seq_one_letter_code
_entity_poly.pdbx_strand_id
1 'polypeptide(L)'
;MNKMGGCQRNGVVPSHFSRGSKSVAHKVFHALEGLEMVEKDQDGGLKVTPQGQRDLNRIARLVVMPTRSIRTNSGLMHCLVHNKTKYETK
;
A
#
# COMPACT_ATOMS: atom_id res chain seq x y z
N MET A 1 -11.89 -11.71 -6.17
CA MET A 1 -11.46 -11.11 -4.88
C MET A 1 -10.89 -12.19 -3.93
N ASN A 2 -9.92 -12.96 -4.40
CA ASN A 2 -9.26 -14.07 -3.68
C ASN A 2 -7.83 -13.72 -3.21
N LYS A 3 -7.36 -12.49 -3.48
CA LYS A 3 -6.03 -12.00 -3.07
C LYS A 3 -5.98 -11.59 -1.60
N MET A 4 -7.07 -11.02 -1.08
CA MET A 4 -7.15 -10.59 0.32
C MET A 4 -7.63 -11.76 1.17
N GLY A 5 -6.79 -12.21 2.08
CA GLY A 5 -6.99 -13.39 2.89
C GLY A 5 -5.68 -13.82 3.52
N GLY A 6 -5.68 -14.95 4.21
CA GLY A 6 -4.49 -15.45 4.87
C GLY A 6 -4.70 -16.85 5.43
N CYS A 7 -3.69 -17.35 6.12
CA CYS A 7 -3.79 -18.64 6.79
C CYS A 7 -4.76 -18.53 7.98
N GLN A 8 -5.86 -19.26 7.94
CA GLN A 8 -6.83 -19.28 9.02
C GLN A 8 -6.33 -20.17 10.16
N ARG A 9 -6.44 -19.68 11.38
CA ARG A 9 -6.22 -20.47 12.59
C ARG A 9 -7.47 -21.33 12.82
N ASN A 10 -7.36 -22.63 12.54
CA ASN A 10 -8.44 -23.62 12.69
C ASN A 10 -8.37 -24.38 14.04
N GLY A 11 -7.57 -23.89 15.00
CA GLY A 11 -7.31 -24.59 16.25
C GLY A 11 -6.36 -25.76 16.04
N VAL A 12 -6.84 -26.98 16.29
CA VAL A 12 -6.03 -28.23 16.26
C VAL A 12 -5.80 -28.74 14.84
N VAL A 13 -6.66 -28.32 13.90
CA VAL A 13 -6.62 -28.74 12.49
C VAL A 13 -5.59 -27.89 11.74
N PRO A 14 -4.86 -28.44 10.75
CA PRO A 14 -3.95 -27.67 9.91
C PRO A 14 -4.57 -26.39 9.36
N SER A 15 -3.72 -25.38 9.25
CA SER A 15 -4.12 -24.07 8.78
C SER A 15 -4.22 -24.05 7.26
N HIS A 16 -5.34 -23.56 6.73
CA HIS A 16 -5.57 -23.40 5.30
C HIS A 16 -5.82 -21.94 4.93
N PHE A 17 -5.64 -21.59 3.67
CA PHE A 17 -5.96 -20.26 3.19
C PHE A 17 -7.46 -20.01 3.28
N SER A 18 -7.82 -18.90 3.93
CA SER A 18 -9.18 -18.40 4.01
C SER A 18 -9.26 -17.02 3.39
N ARG A 19 -10.39 -16.76 2.74
CA ARG A 19 -10.67 -15.48 2.09
C ARG A 19 -10.99 -14.44 3.15
N GLY A 20 -10.49 -13.22 2.96
CA GLY A 20 -10.88 -12.08 3.77
C GLY A 20 -12.36 -11.70 3.57
N SER A 21 -12.86 -10.85 4.45
CA SER A 21 -14.25 -10.37 4.37
C SER A 21 -14.50 -9.56 3.11
N LYS A 22 -15.50 -9.99 2.32
CA LYS A 22 -15.91 -9.31 1.09
C LYS A 22 -16.55 -7.96 1.36
N SER A 23 -17.35 -7.85 2.41
CA SER A 23 -18.08 -6.61 2.75
C SER A 23 -17.12 -5.49 3.13
N VAL A 24 -16.06 -5.81 3.87
CA VAL A 24 -14.99 -4.86 4.22
C VAL A 24 -14.28 -4.38 2.95
N ALA A 25 -13.87 -5.31 2.09
CA ALA A 25 -13.24 -4.96 0.81
C ALA A 25 -14.12 -4.04 -0.04
N HIS A 26 -15.42 -4.33 -0.16
CA HIS A 26 -16.34 -3.50 -0.94
C HIS A 26 -16.51 -2.10 -0.35
N LYS A 27 -16.60 -1.96 0.99
CA LYS A 27 -16.70 -0.66 1.65
C LYS A 27 -15.47 0.21 1.39
N VAL A 28 -14.27 -0.38 1.41
CA VAL A 28 -13.02 0.33 1.09
C VAL A 28 -13.05 0.82 -0.36
N PHE A 29 -13.46 -0.02 -1.31
CA PHE A 29 -13.55 0.40 -2.70
C PHE A 29 -14.61 1.49 -2.93
N HIS A 30 -15.75 1.42 -2.24
CA HIS A 30 -16.76 2.48 -2.32
C HIS A 30 -16.25 3.82 -1.78
N ALA A 31 -15.46 3.80 -0.70
CA ALA A 31 -14.80 5.00 -0.19
C ALA A 31 -13.76 5.55 -1.18
N LEU A 32 -13.01 4.68 -1.87
CA LEU A 32 -12.04 5.09 -2.90
C LEU A 32 -12.70 5.63 -4.17
N GLU A 33 -13.90 5.13 -4.51
CA GLU A 33 -14.74 5.68 -5.59
C GLU A 33 -15.20 7.10 -5.23
N GLY A 34 -15.63 7.33 -3.98
CA GLY A 34 -15.98 8.67 -3.49
C GLY A 34 -14.81 9.67 -3.43
N LEU A 35 -13.57 9.18 -3.40
CA LEU A 35 -12.34 9.98 -3.48
C LEU A 35 -11.80 10.10 -4.92
N GLU A 36 -12.51 9.56 -5.91
CA GLU A 36 -12.11 9.54 -7.32
C GLU A 36 -10.75 8.86 -7.59
N MET A 37 -10.28 8.03 -6.65
CA MET A 37 -9.02 7.29 -6.78
C MET A 37 -9.17 6.09 -7.70
N VAL A 38 -10.39 5.53 -7.76
CA VAL A 38 -10.74 4.33 -8.50
C VAL A 38 -12.10 4.56 -9.15
N GLU A 39 -12.28 4.06 -10.37
CA GLU A 39 -13.52 4.11 -11.13
C GLU A 39 -13.97 2.70 -11.53
N LYS A 40 -15.26 2.59 -11.86
CA LYS A 40 -15.81 1.36 -12.45
C LYS A 40 -15.32 1.25 -13.88
N ASP A 41 -14.78 0.09 -14.22
CA ASP A 41 -14.32 -0.18 -15.58
C ASP A 41 -15.46 -0.75 -16.45
N GLN A 42 -15.42 -0.48 -17.76
CA GLN A 42 -16.44 -0.94 -18.71
C GLN A 42 -16.38 -2.46 -18.91
N ASP A 43 -15.19 -3.06 -18.79
CA ASP A 43 -14.99 -4.52 -18.86
C ASP A 43 -15.32 -5.21 -17.53
N GLY A 44 -15.81 -4.44 -16.56
CA GLY A 44 -16.14 -4.88 -15.21
C GLY A 44 -14.97 -4.74 -14.22
N GLY A 45 -15.30 -4.83 -12.93
CA GLY A 45 -14.34 -4.60 -11.87
C GLY A 45 -14.04 -3.11 -11.65
N LEU A 46 -12.84 -2.83 -11.15
CA LEU A 46 -12.42 -1.51 -10.71
C LEU A 46 -11.05 -1.18 -11.30
N LYS A 47 -10.91 0.04 -11.80
CA LYS A 47 -9.69 0.57 -12.41
C LYS A 47 -9.24 1.83 -11.68
N VAL A 48 -7.94 2.01 -11.53
CA VAL A 48 -7.39 3.24 -10.94
C VAL A 48 -7.54 4.37 -11.95
N THR A 49 -8.08 5.52 -11.50
CA THR A 49 -8.23 6.68 -12.37
C THR A 49 -6.86 7.24 -12.76
N PRO A 50 -6.72 7.92 -13.92
CA PRO A 50 -5.46 8.58 -14.27
C PRO A 50 -4.98 9.58 -13.21
N GLN A 51 -5.90 10.24 -12.51
CA GLN A 51 -5.60 11.14 -11.39
C GLN A 51 -5.11 10.36 -10.17
N GLY A 52 -5.81 9.31 -9.75
CA GLY A 52 -5.41 8.45 -8.64
C GLY A 52 -4.02 7.86 -8.86
N GLN A 53 -3.69 7.44 -10.07
CA GLN A 53 -2.36 6.95 -10.41
C GLN A 53 -1.26 8.01 -10.23
N ARG A 54 -1.53 9.27 -10.60
CA ARG A 54 -0.58 10.38 -10.42
C ARG A 54 -0.36 10.68 -8.93
N ASP A 55 -1.42 10.71 -8.14
CA ASP A 55 -1.34 11.02 -6.72
C ASP A 55 -0.66 9.91 -5.92
N LEU A 56 -0.98 8.65 -6.21
CA LEU A 56 -0.27 7.48 -5.65
C LEU A 56 1.22 7.53 -6.00
N ASN A 57 1.57 7.85 -7.25
CA ASN A 57 2.95 7.97 -7.69
C ASN A 57 3.67 9.15 -7.02
N ARG A 58 2.99 10.27 -6.76
CA ARG A 58 3.56 11.41 -6.02
C ARG A 58 3.94 10.98 -4.61
N ILE A 59 3.03 10.29 -3.90
CA ILE A 59 3.29 9.79 -2.54
C ILE A 59 4.42 8.75 -2.55
N ALA A 60 4.39 7.79 -3.47
CA ALA A 60 5.43 6.78 -3.59
C ALA A 60 6.83 7.39 -3.79
N ARG A 61 6.94 8.46 -4.60
CA ARG A 61 8.19 9.21 -4.77
C ARG A 61 8.65 9.86 -3.46
N LEU A 62 7.74 10.45 -2.68
CA LEU A 62 8.08 11.03 -1.38
C LEU A 62 8.58 9.99 -0.37
N VAL A 63 8.06 8.77 -0.41
CA VAL A 63 8.45 7.67 0.48
C VAL A 63 9.79 7.04 0.08
N VAL A 64 10.04 6.89 -1.24
CA VAL A 64 11.28 6.30 -1.77
C VAL A 64 12.44 7.28 -1.74
N MET A 65 12.18 8.58 -1.92
CA MET A 65 13.20 9.58 -1.67
C MET A 65 13.61 9.47 -0.21
N PRO A 66 14.91 9.35 0.12
CA PRO A 66 15.33 9.49 1.50
C PRO A 66 14.76 10.81 1.96
N THR A 67 13.96 10.76 3.03
CA THR A 67 13.46 11.94 3.72
C THR A 67 14.69 12.73 4.15
N ARG A 68 15.19 13.57 3.25
CA ARG A 68 16.14 14.61 3.57
C ARG A 68 15.33 15.44 4.56
N SER A 69 15.65 15.26 5.84
CA SER A 69 15.56 16.27 6.87
C SER A 69 14.79 17.48 6.35
N ILE A 70 13.52 17.61 6.73
CA ILE A 70 12.86 18.91 6.62
C ILE A 70 13.83 19.88 7.30
N ARG A 71 14.46 20.75 6.52
CA ARG A 71 15.35 21.79 7.06
C ARG A 71 14.46 22.69 7.89
N THR A 72 14.37 22.44 9.19
CA THR A 72 14.00 23.46 10.15
C THR A 72 15.25 24.27 10.45
N ASN A 73 15.08 25.58 10.66
CA ASN A 73 16.16 26.55 10.87
C ASN A 73 16.87 26.43 12.23
N SER A 74 17.05 25.22 12.76
CA SER A 74 17.76 25.01 14.03
C SER A 74 18.37 23.61 14.10
N GLY A 75 19.66 23.51 13.74
CA GLY A 75 20.51 22.38 14.11
C GLY A 75 20.64 21.26 13.08
N LEU A 76 21.86 21.09 12.55
CA LEU A 76 22.29 19.91 11.82
C LEU A 76 22.27 18.68 12.75
N MET A 77 21.22 17.86 12.67
CA MET A 77 21.31 16.45 13.05
C MET A 77 21.59 15.62 11.80
N HIS A 78 22.88 15.54 11.45
CA HIS A 78 23.38 14.61 10.44
C HIS A 78 23.60 13.24 11.10
N CYS A 79 22.57 12.39 11.07
CA CYS A 79 22.82 10.95 11.18
C CYS A 79 23.30 10.48 9.80
N LEU A 80 24.62 10.32 9.68
CA LEU A 80 25.30 9.73 8.53
C LEU A 80 24.52 8.53 8.00
N VAL A 81 24.28 8.58 6.68
CA VAL A 81 23.89 7.47 5.83
C VAL A 81 24.76 6.25 6.14
N HIS A 82 24.18 5.27 6.84
CA HIS A 82 24.63 3.88 6.73
C HIS A 82 23.69 3.16 5.77
N ASN A 83 23.92 3.40 4.48
CA ASN A 83 23.45 2.50 3.44
C ASN A 83 24.54 1.43 3.26
N LYS A 84 24.39 0.31 3.97
CA LYS A 84 25.07 -0.94 3.61
C LYS A 84 24.08 -2.10 3.70
N THR A 85 23.83 -2.68 2.53
CA THR A 85 23.59 -4.12 2.31
C THR A 85 22.43 -4.76 3.10
N LYS A 86 21.20 -4.69 2.57
CA LYS A 86 20.11 -5.62 2.95
C LYS A 86 19.30 -6.18 1.76
N TYR A 87 19.87 -6.17 0.56
CA TYR A 87 19.34 -6.92 -0.59
C TYR A 87 20.41 -7.82 -1.24
N GLU A 88 21.27 -8.42 -0.42
CA GLU A 88 22.03 -9.62 -0.81
C GLU A 88 21.68 -10.72 0.19
N THR A 89 20.71 -11.56 -0.19
CA THR A 89 20.56 -12.90 0.38
C THR A 89 19.89 -13.79 -0.64
N LYS A 90 20.73 -14.59 -1.30
CA LYS A 90 20.52 -15.86 -2.04
C LYS A 90 19.35 -15.97 -3.01
#